data_AF-A0A834MFM2-F1
#
_entry.id   AF-A0A834MFM2-F1
#
_cell.length_a   1.000
_cell.length_b   1.000
_cell.length_c   1.000
_cell.angle_alpha   90.00
_cell.angle_beta   90.00
_cell.angle_gamma   90.00
#
_symmetry.space_group_name_H-M   'P 1'
#
loop_
_entity.id
_entity.type
_entity.pdbx_description
1 polymer ?
#
loop_
_entity_poly.entity_id
_entity_poly.type
_entity_poly.pdbx_seq_one_letter_code
_entity_poly.pdbx_strand_id
1 'polypeptide(L)'
;MLKQLFGAILVVFAWDAVYSKGIPSFIHLCKRRGGNLDQCVLDNAGVIQPRLKKGVPELFIPPMDPLVIPEATLDSGDRFKATFKNIQLFHADDFKLEQFKIDLDKGRVNILIFFPRLRIKSDYSVNGRLLILQLNGHGPADGNYTNIRTTLELKGTTFTKNNKEYMKWEKEAIDIKIEKMQLQFDRIFGDNEELNQQTNRVINENIDGIVGELQPVIEGVVADFVFGILNRIFSKYSVNELFVD
;
A
#
# COMPACT_ATOMS: atom_id res chain seq x y z
N MET A 1 -49.39 11.36 -51.72
CA MET A 1 -48.44 10.71 -52.64
C MET A 1 -47.29 11.66 -52.91
N LEU A 2 -46.12 11.43 -52.31
CA LEU A 2 -44.84 11.66 -52.98
C LEU A 2 -43.77 10.80 -52.28
N LYS A 3 -43.01 10.09 -53.11
CA LYS A 3 -42.16 8.95 -52.78
C LYS A 3 -40.83 9.39 -52.16
N GLN A 4 -40.29 8.49 -51.33
CA GLN A 4 -38.91 8.49 -50.84
C GLN A 4 -37.87 8.45 -51.98
N LEU A 5 -36.66 8.99 -51.76
CA LEU A 5 -35.40 8.23 -51.92
C LEU A 5 -34.16 9.06 -51.51
N PHE A 6 -33.48 8.56 -50.47
CA PHE A 6 -32.04 8.39 -50.29
C PHE A 6 -31.05 9.50 -50.69
N GLY A 7 -30.37 10.05 -49.68
CA GLY A 7 -29.04 10.66 -49.78
C GLY A 7 -28.25 10.35 -48.51
N ALA A 8 -27.29 9.43 -48.62
CA ALA A 8 -26.53 8.85 -47.52
C ALA A 8 -25.75 9.89 -46.70
N ILE A 9 -25.97 9.94 -45.39
CA ILE A 9 -25.06 10.60 -44.45
C ILE A 9 -24.18 9.51 -43.84
N LEU A 10 -22.89 9.60 -44.17
CA LEU A 10 -21.79 8.80 -43.66
C LEU A 10 -21.86 8.68 -42.14
N VAL A 11 -22.22 7.49 -41.65
CA VAL A 11 -21.87 7.06 -40.30
C VAL A 11 -20.36 6.83 -40.32
N VAL A 12 -19.61 7.87 -39.96
CA VAL A 12 -18.22 7.69 -39.54
C VAL A 12 -18.30 6.89 -38.25
N PHE A 13 -18.13 5.58 -38.36
CA PHE A 13 -17.68 4.78 -37.25
C PHE A 13 -16.35 5.37 -36.82
N ALA A 14 -16.39 6.24 -35.80
CA ALA A 14 -15.26 6.39 -34.92
C ALA A 14 -15.05 4.99 -34.35
N TRP A 15 -14.14 4.23 -34.96
CA TRP A 15 -13.44 3.20 -34.23
C TRP A 15 -12.78 3.94 -33.07
N ASP A 16 -13.46 3.95 -31.94
CA ASP A 16 -12.78 3.95 -30.66
C ASP A 16 -11.84 2.74 -30.73
N ALA A 17 -10.62 2.98 -31.23
CA ALA A 17 -9.49 2.19 -30.86
C ALA A 17 -9.42 2.35 -29.34
N VAL A 18 -10.10 1.45 -28.64
CA VAL A 18 -9.84 1.15 -27.24
C VAL A 18 -8.40 0.65 -27.25
N TYR A 19 -7.48 1.60 -27.18
CA TYR A 19 -6.12 1.35 -26.76
C TYR A 19 -6.28 0.82 -25.33
N SER A 20 -6.42 -0.50 -25.22
CA SER A 20 -5.93 -1.20 -24.06
C SER A 20 -4.49 -0.74 -23.92
N LYS A 21 -4.22 0.22 -23.02
CA LYS A 21 -2.86 0.54 -22.61
C LYS A 21 -2.33 -0.78 -22.06
N GLY A 22 -1.62 -1.52 -22.91
CA GLY A 22 -1.04 -2.80 -22.58
C GLY A 22 -0.09 -2.66 -21.40
N ILE A 23 0.33 -3.80 -20.87
CA ILE A 23 1.35 -3.86 -19.83
C ILE A 23 2.53 -2.96 -20.26
N PRO A 24 3.03 -2.07 -19.38
CA PRO A 24 4.10 -1.14 -19.74
C PRO A 24 5.31 -1.87 -20.32
N SER A 25 5.95 -1.30 -21.33
CA SER A 25 7.03 -1.96 -22.08
C SER A 25 8.28 -2.30 -21.26
N PHE A 26 8.42 -1.70 -20.07
CA PHE A 26 9.50 -2.02 -19.13
C PHE A 26 9.19 -3.22 -18.23
N ILE A 27 7.99 -3.78 -18.29
CA ILE A 27 7.62 -5.00 -17.56
C ILE A 27 7.87 -6.20 -18.47
N HIS A 28 8.63 -7.16 -17.97
CA HIS A 28 8.86 -8.44 -18.62
C HIS A 28 7.74 -9.40 -18.24
N LEU A 29 7.11 -10.03 -19.24
CA LEU A 29 6.06 -11.01 -18.99
C LEU A 29 6.65 -12.28 -18.40
N CYS A 30 6.07 -12.77 -17.30
CA CYS A 30 6.57 -13.96 -16.63
C CYS A 30 5.93 -15.23 -17.16
N LYS A 31 6.73 -16.28 -17.38
CA LYS A 31 6.20 -17.58 -17.78
C LYS A 31 5.59 -18.29 -16.58
N ARG A 32 4.34 -18.74 -16.73
CA ARG A 32 3.62 -19.54 -15.74
C ARG A 32 4.23 -20.94 -15.60
N ARG A 33 4.64 -21.56 -16.71
CA ARG A 33 5.19 -22.93 -16.72
C ARG A 33 6.61 -22.96 -17.27
N GLY A 34 7.41 -23.91 -16.78
CA GLY A 34 8.76 -24.18 -17.31
C GLY A 34 9.82 -23.11 -17.04
N GLY A 35 9.52 -22.05 -16.27
CA GLY A 35 10.45 -21.00 -15.88
C GLY A 35 10.51 -20.77 -14.37
N ASN A 36 11.45 -19.94 -13.92
CA ASN A 36 11.51 -19.48 -12.52
C ASN A 36 10.63 -18.25 -12.36
N LEU A 37 9.35 -18.49 -12.03
CA LEU A 37 8.34 -17.44 -11.88
C LEU A 37 8.72 -16.46 -10.76
N ASP A 38 9.22 -16.96 -9.62
CA ASP A 38 9.68 -16.13 -8.51
C ASP A 38 10.74 -15.13 -8.98
N GLN A 39 11.77 -15.61 -9.67
CA GLN A 39 12.85 -14.75 -10.17
C GLN A 39 12.36 -13.72 -11.18
N CYS A 40 11.46 -14.10 -12.09
CA CYS A 40 10.91 -13.13 -13.05
C CYS A 40 10.15 -11.99 -12.36
N VAL A 41 9.39 -12.29 -11.30
CA VAL A 41 8.70 -11.26 -10.52
C VAL A 41 9.71 -10.40 -9.75
N LEU A 42 10.75 -11.01 -9.16
CA LEU A 42 11.84 -10.28 -8.51
C LEU A 42 12.56 -9.32 -9.47
N ASP A 43 12.84 -9.76 -10.70
CA ASP A 43 13.48 -8.94 -11.73
C ASP A 43 12.60 -7.76 -12.11
N ASN A 44 11.30 -7.99 -12.32
CA ASN A 44 10.34 -6.91 -12.55
C ASN A 44 10.24 -5.94 -11.37
N ALA A 45 10.30 -6.43 -10.13
CA ALA A 45 10.33 -5.58 -8.95
C ALA A 45 11.57 -4.67 -8.96
N GLY A 46 12.74 -5.20 -9.33
CA GLY A 46 13.97 -4.42 -9.49
C GLY A 46 13.90 -3.37 -10.61
N VAL A 47 13.14 -3.65 -11.67
CA VAL A 47 12.88 -2.69 -12.74
C VAL A 47 11.88 -1.61 -12.30
N ILE A 48 10.85 -1.97 -11.54
CA ILE A 48 9.84 -1.03 -11.02
C ILE A 48 10.44 -0.12 -9.95
N GLN A 49 11.28 -0.66 -9.07
CA GLN A 49 11.73 0.01 -7.85
C GLN A 49 12.32 1.43 -8.07
N PRO A 50 13.24 1.66 -9.02
CA PRO A 50 13.78 3.01 -9.27
C PRO A 50 12.73 4.04 -9.71
N ARG A 51 11.56 3.59 -10.18
CA ARG A 51 10.45 4.45 -10.61
C ARG A 51 9.52 4.81 -9.47
N LEU A 52 9.49 4.02 -8.38
CA LEU A 52 8.56 4.17 -7.27
C LEU A 52 8.65 5.53 -6.58
N LYS A 53 9.84 6.15 -6.56
CA LYS A 53 10.03 7.51 -6.05
C LYS A 53 9.03 8.51 -6.63
N LYS A 54 8.80 8.45 -7.95
CA LYS A 54 7.85 9.32 -8.67
C LYS A 54 6.49 8.64 -8.93
N GLY A 55 6.36 7.37 -8.57
CA GLY A 55 5.21 6.53 -8.87
C GLY A 55 5.26 5.92 -10.27
N VAL A 56 4.37 4.96 -10.50
CA VAL A 56 4.18 4.26 -11.78
C VAL A 56 2.69 4.29 -12.12
N PRO A 57 2.18 5.40 -12.70
CA PRO A 57 0.76 5.58 -12.96
C PRO A 57 0.15 4.49 -13.84
N GLU A 58 0.92 3.91 -14.76
CA GLU A 58 0.47 2.82 -15.63
C GLU A 58 0.16 1.51 -14.86
N LEU A 59 0.74 1.37 -13.67
CA LEU A 59 0.50 0.30 -12.70
C LEU A 59 -0.30 0.78 -11.48
N PHE A 60 -0.86 2.00 -11.52
CA PHE A 60 -1.61 2.59 -10.40
C PHE A 60 -0.81 2.74 -9.11
N ILE A 61 0.52 2.75 -9.19
CA ILE A 61 1.39 2.93 -8.04
C ILE A 61 1.62 4.44 -7.84
N PRO A 62 1.20 5.02 -6.71
CA PRO A 62 1.47 6.44 -6.42
C PRO A 62 2.97 6.68 -6.18
N PRO A 63 3.43 7.94 -6.09
CA PRO A 63 4.74 8.25 -5.54
C PRO A 63 4.94 7.60 -4.18
N MET A 64 6.13 7.05 -3.93
CA MET A 64 6.50 6.38 -2.69
C MET A 64 7.49 7.18 -1.84
N ASP A 65 7.90 8.37 -2.30
CA ASP A 65 8.78 9.28 -1.54
C ASP A 65 8.54 10.77 -1.92
N PRO A 66 7.62 11.48 -1.23
CA PRO A 66 6.70 10.94 -0.23
C PRO A 66 5.49 10.24 -0.87
N LEU A 67 5.05 9.16 -0.24
CA LEU A 67 3.69 8.66 -0.36
C LEU A 67 2.75 9.54 0.47
N VAL A 68 1.69 10.04 -0.16
CA VAL A 68 0.68 10.86 0.50
C VAL A 68 -0.58 10.03 0.74
N ILE A 69 -0.98 9.92 2.01
CA ILE A 69 -2.22 9.27 2.42
C ILE A 69 -3.12 10.34 3.08
N PRO A 70 -4.36 10.57 2.59
CA PRO A 70 -5.20 11.64 3.10
C PRO A 70 -5.50 11.51 4.59
N GLU A 71 -5.84 10.30 5.02
CA GLU A 71 -6.24 10.01 6.40
C GLU A 71 -6.04 8.53 6.73
N ALA A 72 -5.66 8.25 7.98
CA ALA A 72 -5.73 6.93 8.59
C ALA A 72 -6.19 7.09 10.04
N THR A 73 -6.93 6.10 10.56
CA THR A 73 -7.38 6.10 11.94
C THR A 73 -6.95 4.81 12.63
N LEU A 74 -6.36 4.97 13.80
CA LEU A 74 -6.12 3.88 14.75
C LEU A 74 -7.25 3.92 15.77
N ASP A 75 -8.13 2.92 15.71
CA ASP A 75 -9.32 2.81 16.57
C ASP A 75 -9.25 1.49 17.34
N SER A 76 -9.14 1.57 18.67
CA SER A 76 -9.16 0.43 19.59
C SER A 76 -10.46 0.40 20.41
N GLY A 77 -11.56 0.80 19.77
CA GLY A 77 -12.88 0.94 20.41
C GLY A 77 -12.92 2.09 21.41
N ASP A 78 -13.69 1.93 22.48
CA ASP A 78 -13.97 3.00 23.44
C ASP A 78 -12.74 3.52 24.21
N ARG A 79 -11.61 2.81 24.15
CA ARG A 79 -10.42 3.14 24.94
C ARG A 79 -9.53 4.17 24.25
N PHE A 80 -9.34 4.07 22.95
CA PHE A 80 -8.34 4.85 22.23
C PHE A 80 -8.73 5.09 20.79
N LYS A 81 -8.66 6.35 20.37
CA LYS A 81 -8.82 6.75 18.99
C LYS A 81 -7.77 7.80 18.63
N ALA A 82 -7.00 7.52 17.58
CA ALA A 82 -6.10 8.48 16.97
C ALA A 82 -6.39 8.58 15.47
N THR A 83 -6.60 9.79 14.98
CA THR A 83 -6.76 10.07 13.56
C THR A 83 -5.56 10.86 13.09
N PHE A 84 -4.99 10.45 11.96
CA PHE A 84 -3.86 11.08 11.31
C PHE A 84 -4.30 11.57 9.95
N LYS A 85 -4.03 12.82 9.63
CA LYS A 85 -4.35 13.46 8.35
C LYS A 85 -3.08 13.97 7.68
N ASN A 86 -3.17 14.22 6.38
CA ASN A 86 -2.06 14.75 5.57
C ASN A 86 -0.79 13.92 5.75
N ILE A 87 -0.95 12.59 5.79
CA ILE A 87 0.15 11.68 6.09
C ILE A 87 1.12 11.68 4.91
N GLN A 88 2.39 11.91 5.21
CA GLN A 88 3.51 11.85 4.27
C GLN A 88 4.48 10.77 4.75
N LEU A 89 4.53 9.66 4.03
CA LEU A 89 5.47 8.58 4.25
C LEU A 89 6.65 8.75 3.29
N PHE A 90 7.84 8.98 3.85
CA PHE A 90 9.09 9.14 3.11
C PHE A 90 9.87 7.83 3.07
N HIS A 91 10.67 7.68 2.02
CA HIS A 91 11.60 6.55 1.81
C HIS A 91 10.95 5.17 1.62
N ALA A 92 9.65 5.10 1.28
CA ALA A 92 8.99 3.82 1.02
C ALA A 92 9.40 3.20 -0.33
N ASP A 93 10.13 3.92 -1.18
CA ASP A 93 10.79 3.43 -2.40
C ASP A 93 12.09 2.65 -2.12
N ASP A 94 12.76 2.95 -1.00
CA ASP A 94 14.07 2.40 -0.61
C ASP A 94 13.95 1.07 0.16
N PHE A 95 13.17 0.11 -0.35
CA PHE A 95 13.03 -1.22 0.27
C PHE A 95 13.96 -2.27 -0.35
N LYS A 96 14.05 -3.43 0.29
CA LYS A 96 14.66 -4.63 -0.27
C LYS A 96 13.64 -5.75 -0.24
N LEU A 97 13.36 -6.31 -1.41
CA LEU A 97 12.56 -7.52 -1.51
C LEU A 97 13.46 -8.70 -1.18
N GLU A 98 13.47 -9.13 0.08
CA GLU A 98 14.35 -10.19 0.58
C GLU A 98 13.89 -11.57 0.10
N GLN A 99 12.56 -11.78 0.04
CA GLN A 99 11.97 -13.02 -0.48
C GLN A 99 10.67 -12.73 -1.22
N PHE A 100 10.46 -13.45 -2.32
CA PHE A 100 9.19 -13.54 -3.02
C PHE A 100 9.00 -14.99 -3.46
N LYS A 101 7.86 -15.58 -3.10
CA LYS A 101 7.48 -16.93 -3.53
C LYS A 101 6.04 -16.90 -3.99
N ILE A 102 5.77 -17.39 -5.19
CA ILE A 102 4.43 -17.49 -5.75
C ILE A 102 4.11 -18.94 -6.15
N ASP A 103 2.96 -19.41 -5.68
CA ASP A 103 2.34 -20.66 -6.10
C ASP A 103 0.99 -20.31 -6.74
N LEU A 104 0.99 -20.11 -8.06
CA LEU A 104 -0.21 -19.76 -8.82
C LEU A 104 -1.27 -20.85 -8.77
N ASP A 105 -0.88 -22.13 -8.63
CA ASP A 105 -1.81 -23.25 -8.62
C ASP A 105 -2.55 -23.34 -7.29
N LYS A 106 -1.90 -22.97 -6.18
CA LYS A 106 -2.55 -22.80 -4.86
C LYS A 106 -3.09 -21.39 -4.63
N GLY A 107 -2.81 -20.45 -5.54
CA GLY A 107 -3.13 -19.04 -5.37
C GLY A 107 -2.50 -18.46 -4.11
N ARG A 108 -1.22 -18.72 -3.85
CA ARG A 108 -0.52 -18.22 -2.66
C ARG A 108 0.72 -17.42 -3.02
N VAL A 109 0.94 -16.33 -2.30
CA VAL A 109 2.15 -15.52 -2.42
C VAL A 109 2.69 -15.22 -1.04
N ASN A 110 3.99 -15.45 -0.84
CA ASN A 110 4.71 -15.07 0.38
C ASN A 110 5.78 -14.04 0.02
N ILE A 111 5.80 -12.94 0.77
CA ILE A 111 6.69 -11.80 0.52
C ILE A 111 7.39 -11.43 1.82
N LEU A 112 8.70 -11.22 1.76
CA LEU A 112 9.48 -10.61 2.83
C LEU A 112 10.11 -9.33 2.30
N ILE A 113 9.75 -8.21 2.91
CA ILE A 113 10.23 -6.88 2.55
C ILE A 113 10.99 -6.29 3.73
N PHE A 114 12.15 -5.72 3.46
CA PHE A 114 12.94 -4.96 4.43
C PHE A 114 12.99 -3.48 4.04
N PHE A 115 12.66 -2.60 4.97
CA PHE A 115 12.87 -1.16 4.83
C PHE A 115 13.99 -0.73 5.78
N PRO A 116 15.10 -0.17 5.29
CA PRO A 116 16.18 0.33 6.13
C PRO A 116 15.71 1.51 6.98
N ARG A 117 14.86 2.37 6.42
CA ARG A 117 14.29 3.52 7.12
C ARG A 117 12.94 3.90 6.51
N LEU A 118 12.07 4.44 7.35
CA LEU A 118 10.87 5.18 6.96
C LEU A 118 10.76 6.41 7.86
N ARG A 119 10.17 7.48 7.33
CA ARG A 119 9.74 8.63 8.13
C ARG A 119 8.30 8.97 7.81
N ILE A 120 7.48 9.18 8.83
CA ILE A 120 6.08 9.56 8.67
C ILE A 120 5.88 10.92 9.29
N LYS A 121 5.35 11.86 8.51
CA LYS A 121 4.85 13.13 9.01
C LYS A 121 3.34 13.19 8.84
N SER A 122 2.62 13.79 9.78
CA SER A 122 1.17 13.90 9.71
C SER A 122 0.65 14.95 10.68
N ASP A 123 -0.61 15.33 10.54
CA ASP A 123 -1.37 16.03 11.56
C ASP A 123 -2.18 15.00 12.35
N TYR A 124 -1.93 14.85 13.65
CA TYR A 124 -2.65 13.92 14.50
C TYR A 124 -3.75 14.62 15.31
N SER A 125 -4.76 13.85 15.65
CA SER A 125 -5.72 14.12 16.72
C SER A 125 -5.91 12.83 17.50
N VAL A 126 -5.68 12.86 18.80
CA VAL A 126 -5.78 11.68 19.67
C VAL A 126 -6.70 11.98 20.84
N ASN A 127 -7.56 11.02 21.14
CA ASN A 127 -8.36 11.01 22.34
C ASN A 127 -8.45 9.58 22.88
N GLY A 128 -8.03 9.41 24.12
CA GLY A 128 -8.26 8.19 24.87
C GLY A 128 -7.07 7.82 25.73
N ARG A 129 -7.03 6.54 26.08
CA ARG A 129 -6.04 5.96 26.97
C ARG A 129 -5.28 4.86 26.25
N LEU A 130 -3.96 4.95 26.30
CA LEU A 130 -3.05 3.93 25.80
C LEU A 130 -2.11 3.51 26.93
N LEU A 131 -2.14 2.23 27.32
CA LEU A 131 -1.49 1.75 28.55
C LEU A 131 -1.87 2.61 29.79
N ILE A 132 -0.91 3.35 30.34
CA ILE A 132 -1.09 4.28 31.48
C ILE A 132 -1.30 5.75 31.05
N LEU A 133 -1.14 6.06 29.77
CA LEU A 133 -1.19 7.43 29.25
C LEU A 133 -2.62 7.81 28.89
N GLN A 134 -3.11 8.92 29.46
CA GLN A 134 -4.32 9.58 29.00
C GLN A 134 -3.91 10.70 28.04
N LEU A 135 -4.30 10.57 26.77
CA LEU A 135 -3.95 11.51 25.71
C LEU A 135 -5.23 12.20 25.22
N ASN A 136 -5.18 13.52 25.14
CA ASN A 136 -6.21 14.33 24.51
C ASN A 136 -5.51 15.55 23.89
N GLY A 137 -5.17 15.45 22.61
CA GLY A 137 -4.32 16.43 21.97
C GLY A 137 -4.39 16.33 20.45
N HIS A 138 -3.91 17.37 19.80
CA HIS A 138 -3.81 17.42 18.35
C HIS A 138 -2.64 18.32 17.96
N GLY A 139 -2.04 18.03 16.81
CA GLY A 139 -0.91 18.80 16.31
C GLY A 139 -0.12 18.04 15.26
N PRO A 140 1.07 18.53 14.91
CA PRO A 140 2.00 17.80 14.07
C PRO A 140 2.56 16.55 14.76
N ALA A 141 2.72 15.48 14.00
CA ALA A 141 3.47 14.29 14.40
C ALA A 141 4.59 13.97 13.41
N ASP A 142 5.71 13.51 13.93
CA ASP A 142 6.88 13.05 13.16
C ASP A 142 7.39 11.74 13.76
N GLY A 143 7.42 10.68 12.96
CA GLY A 143 7.88 9.36 13.36
C GLY A 143 9.03 8.90 12.48
N ASN A 144 10.12 8.43 13.09
CA ASN A 144 11.21 7.77 12.39
C ASN A 144 11.20 6.29 12.75
N TYR A 145 11.40 5.44 11.75
CA TYR A 145 11.38 3.99 11.87
C TYR A 145 12.61 3.45 11.15
N THR A 146 13.35 2.52 11.76
CA THR A 146 14.58 1.96 11.21
C THR A 146 14.52 0.43 11.29
N ASN A 147 15.08 -0.22 10.27
CA ASN A 147 15.13 -1.68 10.14
C ASN A 147 13.74 -2.33 10.33
N ILE A 148 12.83 -2.02 9.42
CA ILE A 148 11.48 -2.60 9.40
C ILE A 148 11.51 -3.85 8.54
N ARG A 149 10.99 -4.97 9.06
CA ARG A 149 10.70 -6.17 8.27
C ARG A 149 9.21 -6.40 8.22
N THR A 150 8.69 -6.62 7.02
CA THR A 150 7.29 -6.95 6.79
C THR A 150 7.20 -8.29 6.08
N THR A 151 6.48 -9.23 6.69
CA THR A 151 6.08 -10.48 6.05
C THR A 151 4.64 -10.35 5.60
N LEU A 152 4.35 -10.72 4.35
CA LEU A 152 2.98 -10.80 3.83
C LEU A 152 2.72 -12.18 3.26
N GLU A 153 1.59 -12.75 3.63
CA GLU A 153 1.02 -13.95 3.02
C GLU A 153 -0.30 -13.55 2.35
N LEU A 154 -0.41 -13.81 1.05
CA LEU A 154 -1.54 -13.43 0.22
C LEU A 154 -2.22 -14.67 -0.32
N LYS A 155 -3.55 -14.64 -0.35
CA LYS A 155 -4.38 -15.64 -1.02
C LYS A 155 -5.07 -15.03 -2.24
N GLY A 156 -4.84 -15.65 -3.39
CA GLY A 156 -5.44 -15.33 -4.68
C GLY A 156 -6.67 -16.17 -4.93
N THR A 157 -7.72 -15.54 -5.45
CA THR A 157 -8.92 -16.18 -5.99
C THR A 157 -9.14 -15.72 -7.42
N THR A 158 -9.42 -16.65 -8.33
CA THR A 158 -9.69 -16.28 -9.72
C THR A 158 -11.16 -15.93 -9.92
N PHE A 159 -11.42 -15.01 -10.84
CA PHE A 159 -12.77 -14.67 -11.27
C PHE A 159 -12.79 -14.35 -12.76
N THR A 160 -13.92 -14.64 -13.42
CA THR A 160 -14.07 -14.38 -14.86
C THR A 160 -14.76 -13.05 -15.10
N LYS A 161 -14.20 -12.23 -15.98
CA LYS A 161 -14.79 -10.97 -16.46
C LYS A 161 -14.50 -10.84 -17.95
N ASN A 162 -15.50 -10.53 -18.77
CA ASN A 162 -15.35 -10.39 -20.23
C ASN A 162 -14.62 -11.58 -20.91
N ASN A 163 -14.94 -12.82 -20.50
CA ASN A 163 -14.30 -14.06 -20.97
C ASN A 163 -12.78 -14.14 -20.74
N LYS A 164 -12.23 -13.33 -19.84
CA LYS A 164 -10.85 -13.41 -19.37
C LYS A 164 -10.83 -13.77 -17.88
N GLU A 165 -9.82 -14.55 -17.48
CA GLU A 165 -9.57 -14.88 -16.08
C GLU A 165 -8.74 -13.77 -15.42
N TYR A 166 -9.22 -13.27 -14.28
CA TYR A 166 -8.55 -12.27 -13.45
C TYR A 166 -8.29 -12.85 -12.07
N MET A 167 -7.45 -12.17 -11.29
CA MET A 167 -7.12 -12.59 -9.94
C MET A 167 -7.47 -11.49 -8.94
N LYS A 168 -8.08 -11.87 -7.84
CA LYS A 168 -8.30 -11.02 -6.67
C LYS A 168 -7.46 -11.56 -5.53
N TRP A 169 -6.73 -10.69 -4.87
CA TRP A 169 -5.85 -11.04 -3.76
C TRP A 169 -6.42 -10.51 -2.46
N GLU A 170 -6.28 -11.32 -1.42
CA GLU A 170 -6.74 -11.05 -0.08
C GLU A 170 -5.63 -11.35 0.93
N LYS A 171 -5.69 -10.67 2.07
CA LYS A 171 -4.75 -10.87 3.17
C LYS A 171 -4.99 -12.24 3.80
N GLU A 172 -3.98 -13.10 3.78
CA GLU A 172 -3.96 -14.31 4.61
C GLU A 172 -3.26 -13.97 5.95
N ALA A 173 -2.07 -13.39 5.90
CA ALA A 173 -1.35 -12.89 7.07
C ALA A 173 -0.48 -11.67 6.74
N ILE A 174 -0.23 -10.85 7.75
CA ILE A 174 0.76 -9.77 7.73
C ILE A 174 1.44 -9.72 9.10
N ASP A 175 2.75 -9.51 9.12
CA ASP A 175 3.53 -9.31 10.33
C ASP A 175 4.51 -8.17 10.07
N ILE A 176 4.45 -7.13 10.90
CA ILE A 176 5.34 -5.96 10.81
C ILE A 176 6.21 -5.92 12.06
N LYS A 177 7.53 -5.99 11.87
CA LYS A 177 8.52 -5.88 12.93
C LYS A 177 9.36 -4.63 12.71
N ILE A 178 9.39 -3.77 13.71
CA ILE A 178 10.16 -2.52 13.71
C ILE A 178 11.24 -2.66 14.77
N GLU A 179 12.52 -2.55 14.37
CA GLU A 179 13.62 -2.69 15.34
C GLU A 179 13.81 -1.43 16.18
N LYS A 180 13.72 -0.25 15.55
CA LYS A 180 13.88 1.04 16.23
C LYS A 180 12.86 2.02 15.71
N MET A 181 12.26 2.74 16.64
CA MET A 181 11.36 3.83 16.33
C MET A 181 11.45 4.95 17.33
N GLN A 182 11.20 6.17 16.84
CA GLN A 182 11.12 7.36 17.63
C GLN A 182 9.97 8.21 17.14
N LEU A 183 9.08 8.59 18.04
CA LEU A 183 7.91 9.40 17.73
C LEU A 183 8.02 10.76 18.42
N GLN A 184 7.56 11.79 17.72
CA GLN A 184 7.40 13.13 18.24
C GLN A 184 5.97 13.58 17.94
N PHE A 185 5.24 13.95 18.98
CA PHE A 185 3.90 14.51 18.91
C PHE A 185 3.96 15.92 19.51
N ASP A 186 3.73 16.91 18.68
CA ASP A 186 3.75 18.30 19.10
C ASP A 186 2.38 18.72 19.64
N ARG A 187 2.37 19.64 20.60
CA ARG A 187 1.16 20.27 21.15
C ARG A 187 0.14 19.31 21.78
N ILE A 188 0.56 18.15 22.29
CA ILE A 188 -0.33 17.22 23.03
C ILE A 188 -1.09 17.97 24.14
N PHE A 189 -0.38 18.80 24.90
CA PHE A 189 -0.89 19.64 25.98
C PHE A 189 -0.87 21.13 25.60
N GLY A 190 -1.14 21.46 24.34
CA GLY A 190 -1.10 22.84 23.83
C GLY A 190 0.30 23.44 23.91
N ASP A 191 0.40 24.66 24.44
CA ASP A 191 1.68 25.41 24.53
C ASP A 191 2.52 25.05 25.77
N ASN A 192 2.13 24.03 26.56
CA ASN A 192 2.92 23.57 27.71
C ASN A 192 4.10 22.68 27.25
N GLU A 193 5.25 23.31 27.00
CA GLU A 193 6.46 22.63 26.51
C GLU A 193 6.96 21.54 27.45
N GLU A 194 6.91 21.75 28.77
CA GLU A 194 7.38 20.78 29.76
C GLU A 194 6.56 19.49 29.70
N LEU A 195 5.23 19.60 29.73
CA LEU A 195 4.33 18.43 29.63
C LEU A 195 4.46 17.73 28.28
N ASN A 196 4.62 18.49 27.18
CA ASN A 196 4.84 17.92 25.85
C ASN A 196 6.14 17.10 25.80
N GLN A 197 7.24 17.62 26.34
CA GLN A 197 8.53 16.92 26.38
C GLN A 197 8.48 15.67 27.26
N GLN A 198 7.90 15.78 28.47
CA GLN A 198 7.74 14.64 29.38
C GLN A 198 6.88 13.55 28.75
N THR A 199 5.77 13.91 28.10
CA THR A 199 4.87 12.94 27.48
C THR A 199 5.52 12.23 26.30
N ASN A 200 6.22 12.95 25.42
CA ASN A 200 6.97 12.33 24.33
C ASN A 200 8.04 11.37 24.85
N ARG A 201 8.72 11.73 25.95
CA ARG A 201 9.67 10.83 26.61
C ARG A 201 8.99 9.54 27.08
N VAL A 202 7.86 9.64 27.79
CA VAL A 202 7.14 8.45 28.27
C VAL A 202 6.63 7.59 27.11
N ILE A 203 6.13 8.20 26.02
CA ILE A 203 5.73 7.47 24.81
C ILE A 203 6.90 6.67 24.24
N ASN A 204 8.07 7.30 24.06
CA ASN A 204 9.23 6.64 23.49
C ASN A 204 9.85 5.58 24.43
N GLU A 205 9.83 5.80 25.75
CA GLU A 205 10.27 4.81 26.74
C GLU A 205 9.36 3.57 26.79
N ASN A 206 8.11 3.68 26.35
CA ASN A 206 7.11 2.59 26.35
C ASN A 206 6.71 2.16 24.93
N ILE A 207 7.50 2.50 23.92
CA ILE A 207 7.03 2.46 22.53
C ILE A 207 6.74 1.05 22.03
N ASP A 208 7.51 0.06 22.47
CA ASP A 208 7.30 -1.34 22.07
C ASP A 208 5.95 -1.87 22.56
N GLY A 209 5.55 -1.53 23.79
CA GLY A 209 4.26 -1.91 24.34
C GLY A 209 3.10 -1.20 23.65
N ILE A 210 3.29 0.09 23.33
CA ILE A 210 2.33 0.90 22.57
C ILE A 210 2.10 0.32 21.18
N VAL A 211 3.17 0.02 20.44
CA VAL A 211 3.06 -0.57 19.11
C VAL A 211 2.47 -1.96 19.19
N GLY A 212 2.85 -2.78 20.17
CA GLY A 212 2.27 -4.10 20.36
C GLY A 212 0.74 -4.05 20.57
N GLU A 213 0.21 -3.06 21.30
CA GLU A 213 -1.24 -2.88 21.48
C GLU A 213 -1.93 -2.44 20.17
N LEU A 214 -1.28 -1.61 19.36
CA LEU A 214 -1.85 -1.05 18.13
C LEU A 214 -1.54 -1.90 16.87
N GLN A 215 -0.70 -2.92 16.99
CA GLN A 215 -0.16 -3.67 15.85
C GLN A 215 -1.24 -4.25 14.93
N PRO A 216 -2.32 -4.90 15.42
CA PRO A 216 -3.37 -5.41 14.53
C PRO A 216 -4.05 -4.31 13.69
N VAL A 217 -4.17 -3.10 14.25
CA VAL A 217 -4.79 -1.95 13.56
C VAL A 217 -3.83 -1.38 12.52
N ILE A 218 -2.54 -1.25 12.87
CA ILE A 218 -1.48 -0.82 11.95
C ILE A 218 -1.40 -1.78 10.75
N GLU A 219 -1.39 -3.08 11.02
CA GLU A 219 -1.39 -4.14 10.02
C GLU A 219 -2.63 -4.11 9.11
N GLY A 220 -3.80 -3.76 9.65
CA GLY A 220 -5.01 -3.52 8.88
C GLY A 220 -4.86 -2.36 7.89
N VAL A 221 -4.41 -1.21 8.37
CA VAL A 221 -4.21 0.00 7.54
C VAL A 221 -3.19 -0.25 6.43
N VAL A 222 -2.07 -0.91 6.75
CA VAL A 222 -1.04 -1.26 5.76
C VAL A 222 -1.59 -2.24 4.73
N ALA A 223 -2.34 -3.25 5.16
CA ALA A 223 -2.96 -4.21 4.25
C ALA A 223 -3.94 -3.51 3.29
N ASP A 224 -4.85 -2.67 3.79
CA ASP A 224 -5.84 -1.98 2.95
C ASP A 224 -5.17 -1.14 1.85
N PHE A 225 -4.07 -0.46 2.19
CA PHE A 225 -3.27 0.27 1.21
C PHE A 225 -2.66 -0.66 0.15
N VAL A 226 -1.96 -1.72 0.57
CA VAL A 226 -1.28 -2.67 -0.32
C VAL A 226 -2.28 -3.36 -1.25
N PHE A 227 -3.37 -3.90 -0.71
CA PHE A 227 -4.40 -4.57 -1.50
C PHE A 227 -5.19 -3.62 -2.38
N GLY A 228 -5.33 -2.35 -1.99
CA GLY A 228 -5.92 -1.31 -2.82
C GLY A 228 -5.16 -1.09 -4.13
N ILE A 229 -3.82 -1.09 -4.09
CA ILE A 229 -2.97 -1.00 -5.30
C ILE A 229 -2.99 -2.32 -6.05
N LEU A 230 -2.73 -3.42 -5.35
CA LEU A 230 -2.52 -4.72 -5.95
C LEU A 230 -3.79 -5.19 -6.69
N ASN A 231 -4.97 -5.09 -6.09
CA ASN A 231 -6.21 -5.47 -6.76
C ASN A 231 -6.62 -4.53 -7.91
N ARG A 232 -6.12 -3.28 -7.97
CA ARG A 232 -6.31 -2.42 -9.16
C ARG A 232 -5.48 -2.91 -10.35
N ILE A 233 -4.26 -3.38 -10.11
CA ILE A 233 -3.41 -3.97 -11.15
C ILE A 233 -4.06 -5.25 -11.69
N PHE A 234 -4.39 -6.19 -10.81
CA PHE A 234 -4.92 -7.51 -11.18
C PHE A 234 -6.39 -7.52 -11.60
N SER A 235 -7.12 -6.40 -11.46
CA SER A 235 -8.44 -6.21 -12.08
C SER A 235 -8.39 -5.53 -13.45
N LYS A 236 -7.24 -4.93 -13.81
CA LYS A 236 -7.00 -4.34 -15.13
C LYS A 236 -6.43 -5.36 -16.10
N TYR A 237 -5.41 -6.12 -15.69
CA TYR A 237 -4.73 -7.11 -16.53
C TYR A 237 -5.16 -8.52 -16.14
N SER A 238 -5.49 -9.36 -17.13
CA SER A 238 -5.86 -10.76 -16.90
C SER A 238 -4.66 -11.59 -16.46
N VAL A 239 -4.93 -12.77 -15.89
CA VAL A 239 -3.88 -13.73 -15.49
C VAL A 239 -2.98 -14.05 -16.68
N ASN A 240 -3.55 -14.31 -17.87
CA ASN A 240 -2.78 -14.66 -19.06
C ASN A 240 -2.02 -13.48 -19.68
N GLU A 241 -2.44 -12.24 -19.40
CA GLU A 241 -1.69 -11.05 -19.81
C GLU A 241 -0.45 -10.87 -18.94
N LEU A 242 -0.54 -11.10 -17.63
CA LEU A 242 0.56 -10.96 -16.68
C LEU A 242 1.50 -12.17 -16.65
N PHE A 243 0.93 -13.37 -16.82
CA PHE A 243 1.61 -14.65 -16.76
C PHE A 243 1.34 -15.43 -18.04
N VAL A 244 2.29 -15.40 -18.96
CA VAL A 244 2.21 -16.13 -20.24
C VAL A 244 2.52 -17.62 -20.02
N ASP A 245 1.95 -18.52 -20.81
CA ASP A 245 2.19 -19.96 -20.66
C ASP A 245 3.64 -20.39 -20.95
#